data_AF-A0A9X2HB65-F1
#
_entry.id   AF-A0A9X2HB65-F1
#
_cell.length_a   1.000
_cell.length_b   1.000
_cell.length_c   1.000
_cell.angle_alpha   90.00
_cell.angle_beta   90.00
_cell.angle_gamma   90.00
#
_symmetry.space_group_name_H-M   'P 1'
#
loop_
_entity.id
_entity.type
_entity.pdbx_description
1 polymer ?
#
loop_
_entity_poly.entity_id
_entity_poly.type
_entity_poly.pdbx_seq_one_letter_code
_entity_poly.pdbx_strand_id
1 'polypeptide(L)' 'MLDQRKSRAIFLSALVLTGFTLEARAASCKSYSTCREAVIAWCAGQHPRADGDNDGIPCENVCRSRADVVAIMAEIGCSR' A
#
# COMPACT_ATOMS: atom_id res chain seq x y z
N MET A 1 -38.59 13.50 53.44
CA MET A 1 -38.10 14.88 53.51
C MET A 1 -36.73 14.91 52.84
N LEU A 2 -36.57 15.80 51.85
CA LEU A 2 -35.50 15.94 50.84
C LEU A 2 -34.08 16.00 51.48
N ASP A 3 -32.96 15.63 50.84
CA ASP A 3 -32.42 16.31 49.65
C ASP A 3 -31.26 15.53 48.99
N GLN A 4 -31.43 15.14 47.71
CA GLN A 4 -30.44 14.51 46.83
C GLN A 4 -30.04 15.50 45.71
N ARG A 5 -29.64 16.73 46.07
CA ARG A 5 -29.07 17.71 45.13
C ARG A 5 -27.68 18.15 45.59
N LYS A 6 -26.62 17.44 45.19
CA LYS A 6 -25.34 18.13 44.97
C LYS A 6 -24.43 17.39 44.00
N SER A 7 -24.22 18.07 42.88
CA SER A 7 -23.02 17.99 42.06
C SER A 7 -22.90 16.71 41.22
N ARG A 8 -23.59 16.60 40.08
CA ARG A 8 -23.17 17.27 38.83
C ARG A 8 -21.66 17.43 38.75
N ALA A 9 -20.97 16.39 38.30
CA ALA A 9 -19.87 16.48 37.34
C ALA A 9 -19.35 15.07 37.09
N ILE A 10 -20.15 14.28 36.39
CA ILE A 10 -19.64 13.12 35.66
C ILE A 10 -18.72 13.72 34.59
N PHE A 11 -17.43 13.91 34.91
CA PHE A 11 -16.38 14.15 33.91
C PHE A 11 -16.13 12.82 33.21
N LEU A 12 -17.09 12.40 32.38
CA LEU A 12 -16.89 11.46 31.29
C LEU A 12 -16.04 12.21 30.26
N SER A 13 -14.72 12.25 30.49
CA SER A 13 -13.76 12.61 29.47
C SER A 13 -13.84 11.55 28.38
N ALA A 14 -14.71 11.79 27.39
CA ALA A 14 -14.80 10.97 26.20
C ALA A 14 -13.47 11.07 25.46
N LEU A 15 -12.64 10.04 25.58
CA LEU A 15 -11.47 9.83 24.74
C LEU A 15 -11.99 9.57 23.33
N VAL A 16 -12.13 10.64 22.53
CA VAL A 16 -12.54 10.55 21.13
C VAL A 16 -11.37 9.91 20.38
N LEU A 17 -11.42 8.58 20.22
CA LEU A 17 -10.60 7.82 19.29
C LEU A 17 -11.08 8.16 17.88
N THR A 18 -10.65 9.31 17.34
CA THR A 18 -10.81 9.62 15.92
C THR A 18 -9.98 8.61 15.13
N GLY A 19 -10.64 7.60 14.56
CA GLY A 19 -10.02 6.60 13.70
C GLY A 19 -9.48 7.26 12.43
N PHE A 20 -8.16 7.24 12.26
CA PHE A 20 -7.53 7.57 10.99
C PHE A 20 -7.77 6.40 10.02
N THR A 21 -8.61 6.60 9.02
CA THR A 21 -8.72 5.68 7.89
C THR A 21 -7.49 5.86 7.01
N LEU A 22 -6.60 4.86 6.95
CA LEU A 22 -5.54 4.82 5.94
C LEU A 22 -6.18 4.52 4.58
N GLU A 23 -6.35 5.55 3.76
CA GLU A 23 -6.75 5.41 2.36
C GLU A 23 -5.63 4.70 1.59
N ALA A 24 -5.78 3.40 1.36
CA ALA A 24 -4.86 2.63 0.52
C ALA A 24 -5.05 3.05 -0.94
N ARG A 25 -4.25 4.01 -1.40
CA ARG A 25 -4.20 4.37 -2.83
C ARG A 25 -3.66 3.19 -3.61
N ALA A 26 -4.39 2.75 -4.63
CA ALA A 26 -3.92 1.72 -5.54
C ALA A 26 -2.64 2.22 -6.24
N ALA A 27 -1.57 1.43 -6.16
CA ALA A 27 -0.38 1.65 -6.96
C ALA A 27 -0.75 1.65 -8.45
N SER A 28 -0.02 2.45 -9.25
CA SER A 28 -0.25 2.61 -10.68
C SER A 28 1.08 2.56 -11.40
N CYS A 29 1.15 1.91 -12.56
CA CYS A 29 2.38 1.86 -13.36
C CYS A 29 2.97 3.24 -13.71
N LYS A 30 2.15 4.30 -13.70
CA LYS A 30 2.60 5.69 -13.90
C LYS A 30 3.40 6.28 -12.73
N SER A 31 3.42 5.63 -11.56
CA SER A 31 4.17 6.10 -10.39
C SER A 31 5.63 5.68 -10.40
N TYR A 32 6.03 4.77 -11.28
CA TYR A 32 7.41 4.28 -11.37
C TYR A 32 8.15 5.03 -12.47
N SER A 33 9.41 5.39 -12.19
CA SER A 33 10.30 6.05 -13.13
C SER A 33 11.24 5.07 -13.82
N THR A 34 11.46 3.89 -13.23
CA THR A 34 12.35 2.85 -13.78
C THR A 34 11.73 1.47 -13.73
N CYS A 35 12.17 0.56 -14.62
CA CYS A 35 11.76 -0.84 -14.58
C CYS A 35 12.12 -1.49 -13.25
N ARG A 36 13.28 -1.16 -12.66
CA ARG A 36 13.72 -1.69 -11.37
C ARG A 36 12.72 -1.38 -10.24
N GLU A 37 12.23 -0.14 -10.15
CA GLU A 37 11.23 0.23 -9.15
C GLU A 37 9.94 -0.56 -9.32
N ALA A 38 9.48 -0.72 -10.58
CA ALA A 38 8.29 -1.49 -10.89
C ALA A 38 8.45 -2.97 -10.52
N VAL A 39 9.59 -3.59 -10.86
CA VAL A 39 9.89 -5.00 -10.51
C VAL A 39 9.96 -5.18 -8.99
N ILE A 40 10.61 -4.27 -8.26
CA ILE A 40 10.68 -4.33 -6.79
C ILE A 40 9.27 -4.26 -6.19
N ALA A 41 8.45 -3.31 -6.62
CA ALA A 41 7.09 -3.14 -6.09
C ALA A 41 6.17 -4.31 -6.47
N TRP A 42 6.32 -4.85 -7.68
CA TRP A 42 5.63 -6.06 -8.11
C TRP A 42 6.04 -7.24 -7.23
N CYS A 43 7.34 -7.54 -7.14
CA CYS A 43 7.90 -8.63 -6.33
C CYS A 43 7.47 -8.55 -4.86
N ALA A 44 7.53 -7.37 -4.25
CA ALA A 44 7.10 -7.11 -2.87
C ALA A 44 5.57 -7.22 -2.65
N GLY A 45 4.78 -7.40 -3.71
CA GLY A 45 3.31 -7.46 -3.64
C GLY A 45 2.64 -6.11 -3.39
N GLN A 46 3.38 -5.01 -3.51
CA GLN A 46 2.87 -3.64 -3.35
C GLN A 46 2.06 -3.21 -4.58
N HIS A 47 2.38 -3.77 -5.75
CA HIS A 47 1.58 -3.60 -6.96
C HIS A 47 1.27 -4.96 -7.60
N PRO A 48 0.29 -5.72 -7.07
CA PRO A 48 0.00 -7.08 -7.53
C PRO A 48 -0.40 -7.18 -9.01
N ARG A 49 -1.03 -6.11 -9.54
CA ARG A 49 -1.48 -6.01 -10.94
C ARG A 49 -0.48 -5.27 -11.84
N ALA A 50 0.79 -5.22 -11.47
CA ALA A 50 1.81 -4.58 -12.30
C ALA A 50 1.96 -5.31 -13.66
N ASP A 51 1.88 -6.65 -13.64
CA ASP A 51 1.77 -7.51 -14.82
C ASP A 51 0.29 -7.91 -14.97
N GLY A 52 -0.44 -7.16 -15.80
CA GLY A 52 -1.90 -7.27 -15.90
C GLY A 52 -2.36 -8.38 -16.85
N ASP A 53 -1.55 -8.67 -17.87
CA ASP A 53 -1.76 -9.66 -18.91
C ASP A 53 -0.97 -10.96 -18.70
N ASN A 54 -0.12 -11.02 -17.68
CA ASN A 54 0.64 -12.20 -17.22
C ASN A 54 1.67 -12.68 -18.24
N ASP A 55 2.29 -11.75 -18.96
CA ASP A 55 3.36 -12.05 -19.92
C ASP A 55 4.76 -12.07 -19.25
N GLY A 56 4.81 -11.72 -17.97
CA GLY A 56 6.04 -11.61 -17.18
C GLY A 56 6.72 -10.24 -17.28
N ILE A 57 6.04 -9.21 -17.78
CA ILE A 57 6.55 -7.84 -17.92
C ILE A 57 5.68 -6.87 -17.09
N PRO A 58 6.07 -6.57 -15.84
CA PRO A 58 5.33 -5.60 -15.05
C PRO A 58 5.50 -4.18 -15.60
N CYS A 59 4.39 -3.44 -15.73
CA CYS A 59 4.38 -2.03 -16.10
C CYS A 59 5.24 -1.70 -17.34
N GLU A 60 4.76 -2.11 -18.51
CA GLU A 60 5.45 -1.96 -19.81
C GLU A 60 5.82 -0.51 -20.21
N ASN A 61 5.27 0.49 -19.51
CA ASN A 61 5.69 1.87 -19.68
C ASN A 61 7.15 2.10 -19.30
N VAL A 62 7.68 1.31 -18.35
CA VAL A 62 9.07 1.38 -17.88
C VAL A 62 9.86 0.09 -18.12
N CYS A 63 9.23 -1.08 -18.12
CA CYS A 63 9.88 -2.35 -18.47
C CYS A 63 9.68 -2.65 -19.96
N ARG A 64 10.77 -2.85 -20.71
CA ARG A 64 10.74 -3.01 -22.17
C ARG A 64 10.87 -4.45 -22.64
N SER A 65 11.38 -5.34 -21.79
CA SER A 65 11.59 -6.73 -22.14
C SER A 65 11.52 -7.64 -20.92
N ARG A 66 11.06 -8.88 -21.13
CA ARG A 66 11.08 -9.93 -20.11
C ARG A 66 12.50 -10.29 -19.67
N ALA A 67 13.50 -10.16 -20.57
CA ALA A 67 14.89 -10.43 -20.23
C ALA A 67 15.41 -9.47 -19.15
N ASP A 68 15.12 -8.18 -19.28
CA ASP A 68 15.51 -7.17 -18.28
C ASP A 68 14.84 -7.41 -16.94
N VAL A 69 13.55 -7.78 -16.96
CA VAL A 69 12.77 -8.10 -15.75
C VAL A 69 13.38 -9.31 -15.03
N VAL A 70 13.68 -10.39 -15.76
CA VAL A 70 14.30 -11.60 -15.20
C VAL A 70 15.68 -11.30 -14.63
N ALA A 71 16.49 -10.46 -15.29
CA ALA A 71 17.79 -10.05 -14.76
C ALA A 71 17.65 -9.31 -13.43
N ILE A 72 16.73 -8.34 -13.34
CA ILE A 72 16.45 -7.61 -12.09
C ILE A 72 15.93 -8.55 -11.01
N MET A 73 15.01 -9.46 -11.35
CA MET A 73 14.48 -10.46 -10.41
C MET A 73 15.58 -11.34 -9.82
N ALA A 74 16.52 -11.79 -10.65
CA ALA A 74 17.68 -12.56 -10.21
C ALA A 74 18.59 -11.77 -9.26
N GLU A 75 18.83 -10.48 -9.56
CA GLU A 75 19.62 -9.60 -8.70
C GLU A 75 18.99 -9.38 -7.32
N ILE A 76 17.65 -9.28 -7.25
CA ILE A 76 16.92 -9.01 -6.00
C ILE A 76 16.42 -10.27 -5.28
N GLY A 77 16.65 -11.46 -5.84
CA GLY A 77 16.20 -12.73 -5.25
C GLY A 77 14.69 -12.95 -5.32
N CYS A 78 14.04 -12.50 -6.38
CA CYS A 78 12.60 -12.69 -6.65
C CYS A 78 12.35 -13.76 -7.71
N SER A 79 11.28 -14.57 -7.57
CA SER A 79 10.95 -15.66 -8.50
C SER A 79 9.43 -15.79 -8.75
N ARG A 80 8.78 -14.68 -9.10
CA ARG A 80 7.37 -14.65 -9.50
C ARG A 80 7.10 -15.38 -10.81
#